data_AF-A0A2E4WIZ3-F1
#
_entry.id   AF-A0A2E4WIZ3-F1
#
_cell.length_a   1.000
_cell.length_b   1.000
_cell.length_c   1.000
_cell.angle_alpha   90.00
_cell.angle_beta   90.00
_cell.angle_gamma   90.00
#
_symmetry.space_group_name_H-M   'P 1'
#
loop_
_entity.id
_entity.type
_entity.pdbx_description
1 polymer ?
#
loop_
_entity_poly.entity_id
_entity_poly.type
_entity_poly.pdbx_seq_one_letter_code
_entity_poly.pdbx_strand_id
1 'polypeptide(L)'
;MARKKIALIGGGQIGGILALICSQKELGDVVIIDIPQVEGMVKGKALDIMQVRPHDGYDSNIHGSANFNDLKNADVVAITAGIPRKPGMTREDLLSTNVKIISNVAENVKKYAPRAFVIVVSNPLDAIVYAFHKVSGFKKNMVVGMAGALDNARFRTFIAMETGLSVQDVSCIVMGGHGPTMVPLTRTASVGGVPLTDLLSQKKIDSIVKRVQEAGTELVKLYGKGSAFFSPAAAITEMIEAYLKDKKRVIPSAAYCTGEYGINGYFIGVPAIIGGNGVEKILEVNLTKEEQAQLEATVNKVKDTVFETGL
;
A
#
# COMPACT_ATOMS: atom_id res chain seq x y z
N MET A 1 -22.97 -10.54 15.81
CA MET A 1 -22.76 -9.71 14.60
C MET A 1 -22.00 -10.53 13.57
N ALA A 2 -22.23 -10.33 12.27
CA ALA A 2 -21.46 -11.01 11.24
C ALA A 2 -19.98 -10.55 11.27
N ARG A 3 -19.04 -11.47 11.02
CA ARG A 3 -17.62 -11.12 10.85
C ARG A 3 -17.45 -10.20 9.65
N LYS A 4 -16.44 -9.35 9.70
CA LYS A 4 -16.01 -8.52 8.56
C LYS A 4 -15.50 -9.40 7.42
N LYS A 5 -15.58 -8.90 6.18
CA LYS A 5 -15.10 -9.62 4.99
C LYS A 5 -14.01 -8.85 4.27
N ILE A 6 -12.87 -9.50 4.07
CA ILE A 6 -11.70 -8.94 3.41
C ILE A 6 -11.47 -9.71 2.11
N ALA A 7 -11.50 -9.01 0.98
CA ALA A 7 -11.19 -9.61 -0.32
C ALA A 7 -9.80 -9.21 -0.80
N LEU A 8 -9.00 -10.19 -1.20
CA LEU A 8 -7.65 -10.03 -1.70
C LEU A 8 -7.64 -10.37 -3.19
N ILE A 9 -7.47 -9.37 -4.05
CA ILE A 9 -7.39 -9.57 -5.50
C ILE A 9 -5.91 -9.72 -5.88
N GLY A 10 -5.53 -10.92 -6.28
CA GLY A 10 -4.15 -11.39 -6.44
C GLY A 10 -3.74 -12.33 -5.30
N GLY A 11 -3.58 -13.61 -5.62
CA GLY A 11 -3.17 -14.68 -4.72
C GLY A 11 -1.68 -15.00 -4.76
N GLY A 12 -0.85 -14.04 -5.18
CA GLY A 12 0.61 -14.14 -5.22
C GLY A 12 1.25 -14.21 -3.83
N GLN A 13 2.52 -13.80 -3.71
CA GLN A 13 3.24 -13.83 -2.43
C GLN A 13 2.62 -12.87 -1.40
N ILE A 14 2.34 -11.62 -1.79
CA ILE A 14 1.71 -10.63 -0.91
C ILE A 14 0.31 -11.10 -0.49
N GLY A 15 -0.54 -11.53 -1.42
CA GLY A 15 -1.90 -11.98 -1.12
C GLY A 15 -1.96 -13.15 -0.14
N GLY A 16 -1.07 -14.15 -0.28
CA GLY A 16 -0.99 -15.28 0.65
C GLY A 16 -0.59 -14.86 2.07
N ILE A 17 0.46 -14.03 2.20
CA ILE A 17 0.91 -13.52 3.50
C ILE A 17 -0.13 -12.61 4.13
N LEU A 18 -0.78 -11.77 3.33
CA LEU A 18 -1.84 -10.89 3.79
C LEU A 18 -3.05 -11.69 4.31
N ALA A 19 -3.42 -12.79 3.67
CA ALA A 19 -4.47 -13.69 4.16
C ALA A 19 -4.10 -14.32 5.51
N LEU A 20 -2.85 -14.78 5.65
CA LEU A 20 -2.34 -15.32 6.91
C LEU A 20 -2.37 -14.27 8.03
N ILE A 21 -1.82 -13.07 7.81
CA ILE A 21 -1.77 -12.04 8.85
C ILE A 21 -3.18 -11.54 9.22
N CYS A 22 -4.07 -11.34 8.23
CA CYS A 22 -5.43 -10.89 8.50
C CYS A 22 -6.23 -11.91 9.32
N SER A 23 -6.04 -13.21 9.04
CA SER A 23 -6.71 -14.29 9.78
C SER A 23 -6.14 -14.46 11.19
N GLN A 24 -4.81 -14.47 11.35
CA GLN A 24 -4.14 -14.51 12.66
C GLN A 24 -4.53 -13.33 13.58
N LYS A 25 -4.81 -12.16 13.00
CA LYS A 25 -5.29 -10.98 13.72
C LYS A 25 -6.81 -10.92 13.91
N GLU A 26 -7.54 -11.92 13.44
CA GLU A 26 -9.01 -12.01 13.46
C GLU A 26 -9.68 -10.74 12.89
N LEU A 27 -9.12 -10.17 11.83
CA LEU A 27 -9.65 -8.94 11.22
C LEU A 27 -10.97 -9.20 10.47
N GLY A 28 -11.23 -10.44 10.07
CA GLY A 28 -12.43 -10.86 9.36
C GLY A 28 -12.22 -12.18 8.63
N ASP A 29 -13.26 -12.64 7.95
CA ASP A 29 -13.17 -13.73 6.99
C ASP A 29 -12.53 -13.22 5.69
N VAL A 30 -11.67 -14.04 5.08
CA VAL A 30 -10.84 -13.67 3.93
C VAL A 30 -11.27 -14.44 2.68
N VAL A 31 -11.29 -13.76 1.54
CA VAL A 31 -11.38 -14.41 0.22
C VAL A 31 -10.19 -14.01 -0.63
N ILE A 32 -9.50 -14.99 -1.21
CA ILE A 32 -8.41 -14.77 -2.16
C ILE A 32 -8.95 -14.98 -3.58
N ILE A 33 -9.00 -13.92 -4.36
CA ILE A 33 -9.44 -13.94 -5.76
C ILE A 33 -8.23 -13.86 -6.68
N ASP A 34 -8.15 -14.77 -7.65
CA ASP A 34 -7.14 -14.71 -8.72
C ASP A 34 -7.73 -15.24 -10.03
N ILE A 35 -6.97 -15.18 -11.12
CA ILE A 35 -7.45 -15.60 -12.43
C ILE A 35 -7.74 -17.11 -12.48
N PRO A 36 -8.68 -17.58 -13.34
CA PRO A 36 -9.06 -18.99 -13.41
C PRO A 36 -7.89 -19.96 -13.58
N GLN A 37 -6.83 -19.54 -14.28
CA GLN A 37 -5.63 -20.35 -14.53
C GLN A 37 -4.88 -20.74 -13.26
N VAL A 38 -5.07 -20.00 -12.16
CA VAL A 38 -4.41 -20.25 -10.87
C VAL A 38 -5.42 -20.45 -9.72
N GLU A 39 -6.68 -20.75 -10.02
CA GLU A 39 -7.72 -20.97 -9.01
C GLU A 39 -7.32 -22.07 -8.01
N GLY A 40 -6.75 -23.17 -8.51
CA GLY A 40 -6.24 -24.27 -7.67
C GLY A 40 -5.15 -23.81 -6.71
N MET A 41 -4.26 -22.90 -7.14
CA MET A 41 -3.21 -22.34 -6.29
C MET A 41 -3.81 -21.53 -5.13
N VAL A 42 -4.79 -20.67 -5.39
CA VAL A 42 -5.40 -19.85 -4.32
C VAL A 42 -6.28 -20.67 -3.37
N LYS A 43 -6.97 -21.70 -3.88
CA LYS A 43 -7.67 -22.68 -3.03
C LYS A 43 -6.70 -23.44 -2.15
N GLY A 44 -5.58 -23.89 -2.70
CA GLY A 44 -4.51 -24.55 -1.97
C GLY A 44 -3.95 -23.68 -0.84
N LYS A 45 -3.57 -22.43 -1.14
CA LYS A 45 -3.09 -21.47 -0.13
C LYS A 45 -4.12 -21.22 0.97
N ALA A 46 -5.39 -21.02 0.60
CA ALA A 46 -6.44 -20.81 1.58
C ALA A 46 -6.62 -22.02 2.52
N LEU A 47 -6.62 -23.23 1.97
CA LEU A 47 -6.71 -24.47 2.75
C LEU A 47 -5.51 -24.65 3.68
N ASP A 48 -4.30 -24.41 3.17
CA ASP A 48 -3.06 -24.51 3.95
C ASP A 48 -3.05 -23.54 5.13
N ILE A 49 -3.43 -22.27 4.91
CA ILE A 49 -3.57 -21.28 5.99
C ILE A 49 -4.66 -21.71 6.98
N MET A 50 -5.80 -22.23 6.52
CA MET A 50 -6.85 -22.76 7.41
C MET A 50 -6.36 -23.92 8.29
N GLN A 51 -5.36 -24.68 7.85
CA GLN A 51 -4.73 -25.74 8.63
C GLN A 51 -3.70 -25.22 9.65
N VAL A 52 -3.23 -23.98 9.52
CA VAL A 52 -2.42 -23.30 10.56
C VAL A 52 -3.27 -22.93 11.77
N ARG A 53 -4.56 -22.63 11.56
CA ARG A 53 -5.50 -22.10 12.55
C ARG A 53 -5.54 -22.83 13.91
N PRO A 54 -5.55 -24.18 13.98
CA PRO A 54 -5.57 -24.89 15.27
C PRO A 54 -4.30 -24.70 16.11
N HIS A 55 -3.17 -24.30 15.51
CA HIS A 55 -1.91 -24.08 16.22
C HIS A 55 -1.89 -22.72 16.95
N ASP A 56 -2.47 -21.69 16.33
CA ASP A 56 -2.43 -20.31 16.84
C ASP A 56 -3.75 -19.89 17.53
N GLY A 57 -4.85 -20.62 17.32
CA GLY A 57 -6.12 -20.44 18.04
C GLY A 57 -6.99 -19.26 17.59
N TYR A 58 -6.85 -18.78 16.34
CA TYR A 58 -7.67 -17.70 15.79
C TYR A 58 -8.93 -18.21 15.05
N ASP A 59 -9.97 -17.40 14.91
CA ASP A 59 -11.25 -17.77 14.32
C ASP A 59 -11.60 -16.92 13.08
N SER A 60 -11.10 -17.33 11.92
CA SER A 60 -11.37 -16.71 10.61
C SER A 60 -11.57 -17.79 9.54
N ASN A 61 -12.52 -17.57 8.62
CA ASN A 61 -12.70 -18.41 7.44
C ASN A 61 -11.92 -17.85 6.26
N ILE A 62 -11.23 -18.71 5.51
CA ILE A 62 -10.49 -18.34 4.31
C ILE A 62 -10.86 -19.28 3.17
N HIS A 63 -11.12 -18.74 1.99
CA HIS A 63 -11.24 -19.55 0.78
C HIS A 63 -10.61 -18.84 -0.42
N GLY A 64 -10.18 -19.65 -1.40
CA GLY A 64 -9.70 -19.18 -2.70
C GLY A 64 -10.78 -19.35 -3.77
N SER A 65 -10.85 -18.42 -4.72
CA SER A 65 -11.80 -18.45 -5.82
C SER A 65 -11.24 -17.73 -7.05
N ALA A 66 -11.81 -18.01 -8.21
CA ALA A 66 -11.63 -17.22 -9.43
C ALA A 66 -12.87 -16.40 -9.83
N ASN A 67 -13.92 -16.42 -8.99
CA ASN A 67 -15.18 -15.77 -9.25
C ASN A 67 -15.30 -14.45 -8.48
N PHE A 68 -15.38 -13.33 -9.20
CA PHE A 68 -15.59 -12.01 -8.60
C PHE A 68 -16.92 -11.87 -7.83
N ASN A 69 -17.91 -12.77 -8.03
CA ASN A 69 -19.11 -12.81 -7.18
C ASN A 69 -18.77 -12.98 -5.69
N ASP A 70 -17.65 -13.64 -5.38
CA ASP A 70 -17.21 -13.84 -4.01
C ASP A 70 -16.68 -12.56 -3.36
N LEU A 71 -16.57 -11.45 -4.10
CA LEU A 71 -16.38 -10.11 -3.52
C LEU A 71 -17.62 -9.58 -2.79
N LYS A 72 -18.81 -10.19 -3.00
CA LYS A 72 -20.08 -9.67 -2.48
C LYS A 72 -19.98 -9.36 -0.99
N ASN A 73 -20.36 -8.12 -0.64
CA ASN A 73 -20.35 -7.58 0.73
C ASN A 73 -18.96 -7.50 1.39
N ALA A 74 -17.86 -7.48 0.63
CA ALA A 74 -16.56 -7.18 1.19
C ALA A 74 -16.55 -5.79 1.85
N ASP A 75 -16.08 -5.71 3.10
CA ASP A 75 -15.83 -4.45 3.80
C ASP A 75 -14.54 -3.80 3.28
N VAL A 76 -13.57 -4.62 2.89
CA VAL A 76 -12.26 -4.20 2.37
C VAL A 76 -11.91 -5.01 1.12
N VAL A 77 -11.34 -4.33 0.13
CA VAL A 77 -10.71 -4.97 -1.04
C VAL A 77 -9.26 -4.52 -1.15
N ALA A 78 -8.32 -5.44 -1.00
CA ALA A 78 -6.90 -5.17 -1.23
C ALA A 78 -6.46 -5.73 -2.59
N ILE A 79 -5.93 -4.88 -3.45
CA ILE A 79 -5.58 -5.22 -4.84
C ILE A 79 -4.06 -5.32 -4.94
N THR A 80 -3.58 -6.56 -5.00
CA THR A 80 -2.17 -6.91 -5.22
C THR A 80 -1.93 -7.45 -6.63
N ALA A 81 -3.00 -7.67 -7.41
CA ALA A 81 -2.96 -8.13 -8.78
C ALA A 81 -2.33 -7.10 -9.72
N GLY A 82 -1.36 -7.56 -10.49
CA GLY A 82 -0.61 -6.76 -11.45
C GLY A 82 0.61 -7.55 -11.88
N ILE A 83 1.24 -7.11 -12.97
CA ILE A 83 2.49 -7.71 -13.41
C ILE A 83 3.67 -6.88 -12.90
N PRO A 84 4.74 -7.51 -12.40
CA PRO A 84 6.00 -6.81 -12.19
C PRO A 84 6.65 -6.50 -13.54
N ARG A 85 7.55 -5.52 -13.57
CA ARG A 85 8.37 -5.24 -14.75
C ARG A 85 9.17 -6.49 -15.12
N LYS A 86 9.06 -6.93 -16.38
CA LYS A 86 9.83 -8.06 -16.92
C LYS A 86 11.02 -7.56 -17.75
N PRO A 87 12.10 -8.35 -17.91
CA PRO A 87 13.17 -8.03 -18.86
C PRO A 87 12.60 -7.72 -20.25
N GLY A 88 13.05 -6.63 -20.87
CA GLY A 88 12.57 -6.17 -22.18
C GLY A 88 11.29 -5.34 -22.17
N MET A 89 10.60 -5.19 -21.03
CA MET A 89 9.37 -4.38 -20.93
C MET A 89 9.69 -2.90 -20.72
N THR A 90 9.09 -2.03 -21.53
CA THR A 90 9.16 -0.57 -21.36
C THR A 90 8.32 -0.11 -20.16
N ARG A 91 8.45 1.16 -19.77
CA ARG A 91 7.63 1.71 -18.67
C ARG A 91 6.16 1.81 -19.11
N GLU A 92 5.96 2.19 -20.36
CA GLU A 92 4.69 2.39 -21.04
C GLU A 92 3.95 1.06 -21.19
N ASP A 93 4.65 -0.02 -21.59
CA ASP A 93 4.07 -1.37 -21.68
C ASP A 93 3.55 -1.85 -20.33
N LEU A 94 4.35 -1.64 -19.27
CA LEU A 94 3.98 -2.01 -17.91
C LEU A 94 2.74 -1.24 -17.44
N LEU A 95 2.74 0.08 -17.65
CA LEU A 95 1.62 0.94 -17.30
C LEU A 95 0.34 0.51 -18.05
N SER A 96 0.39 0.40 -19.38
CA SER A 96 -0.75 0.00 -20.21
C SER A 96 -1.33 -1.35 -19.78
N THR A 97 -0.46 -2.33 -19.47
CA THR A 97 -0.91 -3.64 -19.01
C THR A 97 -1.59 -3.55 -17.64
N ASN A 98 -0.99 -2.86 -16.68
CA ASN A 98 -1.56 -2.75 -15.34
C ASN A 98 -2.81 -1.85 -15.32
N VAL A 99 -2.93 -0.87 -16.21
CA VAL A 99 -4.18 -0.10 -16.42
C VAL A 99 -5.31 -1.01 -16.91
N LYS A 100 -5.07 -1.91 -17.87
CA LYS A 100 -6.10 -2.88 -18.31
C LYS A 100 -6.54 -3.81 -17.18
N ILE A 101 -5.58 -4.32 -16.40
CA ILE A 101 -5.86 -5.19 -15.25
C ILE A 101 -6.69 -4.43 -14.20
N ILE A 102 -6.25 -3.23 -13.81
CA ILE A 102 -6.93 -2.49 -12.74
C ILE A 102 -8.31 -2.00 -13.17
N SER A 103 -8.52 -1.65 -14.45
CA SER A 103 -9.84 -1.28 -14.97
C SER A 103 -10.84 -2.44 -14.88
N ASN A 104 -10.43 -3.65 -15.28
CA ASN A 104 -11.28 -4.85 -15.14
C ASN A 104 -11.59 -5.16 -13.66
N VAL A 105 -10.60 -5.04 -12.79
CA VAL A 105 -10.79 -5.19 -11.34
C VAL A 105 -11.74 -4.12 -10.80
N ALA A 106 -11.59 -2.86 -11.21
CA ALA A 106 -12.43 -1.74 -10.79
C ALA A 106 -13.90 -1.94 -11.15
N GLU A 107 -14.20 -2.42 -12.35
CA GLU A 107 -15.57 -2.74 -12.79
C GLU A 107 -16.19 -3.84 -11.92
N ASN A 108 -15.45 -4.91 -11.64
CA ASN A 108 -15.93 -6.01 -10.80
C ASN A 108 -16.10 -5.59 -9.33
N VAL A 109 -15.17 -4.83 -8.77
CA VAL A 109 -15.28 -4.30 -7.40
C VAL A 109 -16.47 -3.35 -7.29
N LYS A 110 -16.69 -2.48 -8.28
CA LYS A 110 -17.89 -1.62 -8.34
C LYS A 110 -19.17 -2.42 -8.38
N LYS A 111 -19.21 -3.51 -9.14
CA LYS A 111 -20.39 -4.36 -9.27
C LYS A 111 -20.72 -5.12 -7.99
N TYR A 112 -19.72 -5.74 -7.35
CA TYR A 112 -19.95 -6.70 -6.27
C TYR A 112 -19.69 -6.15 -4.86
N ALA A 113 -18.83 -5.14 -4.73
CA ALA A 113 -18.44 -4.54 -3.45
C ALA A 113 -18.40 -2.98 -3.49
N PRO A 114 -19.49 -2.30 -3.92
CA PRO A 114 -19.50 -0.84 -4.15
C PRO A 114 -19.27 0.04 -2.90
N ARG A 115 -19.22 -0.56 -1.71
CA ARG A 115 -19.02 0.13 -0.43
C ARG A 115 -17.72 -0.24 0.26
N ALA A 116 -16.87 -1.07 -0.38
CA ALA A 116 -15.63 -1.50 0.22
C ALA A 116 -14.64 -0.33 0.35
N PHE A 117 -13.77 -0.41 1.36
CA PHE A 117 -12.55 0.37 1.38
C PHE A 117 -11.49 -0.34 0.52
N VAL A 118 -11.01 0.35 -0.51
CA VAL A 118 -10.12 -0.24 -1.52
C VAL A 118 -8.69 0.22 -1.29
N ILE A 119 -7.79 -0.75 -1.13
CA ILE A 119 -6.34 -0.53 -1.00
C ILE A 119 -5.67 -1.06 -2.26
N VAL A 120 -5.10 -0.17 -3.07
CA VAL A 120 -4.39 -0.51 -4.31
C VAL A 120 -2.89 -0.60 -4.03
N VAL A 121 -2.22 -1.62 -4.58
CA VAL A 121 -0.78 -1.86 -4.39
C VAL A 121 -0.01 -1.87 -5.72
N SER A 122 -0.70 -2.15 -6.82
CA SER A 122 -0.07 -2.42 -8.11
C SER A 122 0.60 -1.17 -8.69
N ASN A 123 1.77 -1.35 -9.29
CA ASN A 123 2.61 -0.26 -9.79
C ASN A 123 2.38 0.04 -11.28
N PRO A 124 2.66 1.27 -11.76
CA PRO A 124 3.11 2.46 -11.01
C PRO A 124 1.99 3.03 -10.12
N LEU A 125 2.21 3.07 -8.80
CA LEU A 125 1.12 3.12 -7.84
C LEU A 125 0.14 4.28 -8.05
N ASP A 126 0.64 5.52 -8.09
CA ASP A 126 -0.22 6.71 -8.12
C ASP A 126 -1.15 6.73 -9.34
N ALA A 127 -0.63 6.32 -10.51
CA ALA A 127 -1.39 6.22 -11.75
C ALA A 127 -2.41 5.07 -11.71
N ILE A 128 -2.06 3.92 -11.14
CA ILE A 128 -2.97 2.78 -11.01
C ILE A 128 -4.09 3.06 -10.01
N VAL A 129 -3.80 3.74 -8.89
CA VAL A 129 -4.82 4.17 -7.91
C VAL A 129 -5.77 5.16 -8.56
N TYR A 130 -5.24 6.12 -9.32
CA TYR A 130 -6.04 7.07 -10.10
C TYR A 130 -6.95 6.34 -11.10
N ALA A 131 -6.39 5.41 -11.89
CA ALA A 131 -7.15 4.63 -12.87
C ALA A 131 -8.28 3.83 -12.21
N PHE A 132 -8.00 3.16 -11.08
CA PHE A 132 -9.02 2.48 -10.29
C PHE A 132 -10.13 3.44 -9.87
N HIS A 133 -9.78 4.59 -9.27
CA HIS A 133 -10.75 5.57 -8.79
C HIS A 133 -11.62 6.12 -9.92
N LYS A 134 -11.03 6.46 -11.07
CA LYS A 134 -11.75 6.97 -12.25
C LYS A 134 -12.72 5.95 -12.82
N VAL A 135 -12.29 4.70 -13.03
CA VAL A 135 -13.12 3.64 -13.63
C VAL A 135 -14.20 3.18 -12.66
N SER A 136 -13.86 2.98 -11.38
CA SER A 136 -14.82 2.53 -10.36
C SER A 136 -15.84 3.61 -10.02
N GLY A 137 -15.48 4.89 -10.03
CA GLY A 137 -16.32 5.99 -9.58
C GLY A 137 -16.57 5.97 -8.07
N PHE A 138 -15.69 5.33 -7.29
CA PHE A 138 -15.78 5.32 -5.83
C PHE A 138 -15.58 6.73 -5.27
N LYS A 139 -16.09 6.96 -4.06
CA LYS A 139 -15.76 8.19 -3.33
C LYS A 139 -14.26 8.21 -3.05
N LYS A 140 -13.64 9.40 -3.17
CA LYS A 140 -12.20 9.59 -2.98
C LYS A 140 -11.65 9.03 -1.66
N ASN A 141 -12.44 9.09 -0.58
CA ASN A 141 -12.05 8.61 0.74
C ASN A 141 -12.08 7.07 0.85
N MET A 142 -12.73 6.38 -0.08
CA MET A 142 -12.85 4.92 -0.09
C MET A 142 -11.81 4.22 -0.97
N VAL A 143 -10.90 4.97 -1.58
CA VAL A 143 -9.80 4.44 -2.40
C VAL A 143 -8.49 5.01 -1.88
N VAL A 144 -7.51 4.15 -1.68
CA VAL A 144 -6.18 4.55 -1.21
C VAL A 144 -5.11 3.66 -1.82
N GLY A 145 -3.93 4.21 -2.09
CA GLY A 145 -2.76 3.43 -2.50
C GLY A 145 -1.81 3.16 -1.35
N MET A 146 -1.28 1.94 -1.29
CA MET A 146 -0.22 1.54 -0.35
C MET A 146 1.15 1.74 -0.99
N ALA A 147 1.84 2.83 -0.62
CA ALA A 147 3.27 3.03 -0.81
C ALA A 147 3.91 3.65 0.44
N GLY A 148 3.39 4.80 0.87
CA GLY A 148 3.94 5.54 2.01
C GLY A 148 4.08 4.69 3.27
N ALA A 149 3.11 3.81 3.56
CA ALA A 149 3.17 2.90 4.71
C ALA A 149 4.40 1.98 4.67
N LEU A 150 4.72 1.43 3.49
CA LEU A 150 5.91 0.60 3.26
C LEU A 150 7.20 1.40 3.35
N ASP A 151 7.26 2.55 2.70
CA ASP A 151 8.48 3.38 2.68
C ASP A 151 8.76 3.97 4.07
N ASN A 152 7.71 4.31 4.82
CA ASN A 152 7.81 4.71 6.21
C ASN A 152 8.31 3.54 7.09
N ALA A 153 7.81 2.32 6.89
CA ALA A 153 8.30 1.15 7.61
C ALA A 153 9.79 0.87 7.34
N ARG A 154 10.25 1.04 6.09
CA ARG A 154 11.67 0.93 5.72
C ARG A 154 12.52 1.99 6.40
N PHE A 155 12.06 3.24 6.39
CA PHE A 155 12.77 4.33 7.03
C PHE A 155 12.92 4.11 8.53
N ARG A 156 11.83 3.73 9.22
CA ARG A 156 11.85 3.35 10.64
C ARG A 156 12.83 2.22 10.91
N THR A 157 12.82 1.18 10.07
CA THR A 157 13.71 0.02 10.21
C THR A 157 15.18 0.42 10.10
N PHE A 158 15.55 1.21 9.09
CA PHE A 158 16.94 1.60 8.90
C PHE A 158 17.44 2.57 9.96
N ILE A 159 16.60 3.48 10.47
CA ILE A 159 16.94 4.30 11.65
C ILE A 159 17.20 3.41 12.86
N ALA A 160 16.32 2.44 13.14
CA ALA A 160 16.48 1.52 14.26
C ALA A 160 17.79 0.70 14.13
N MET A 161 18.09 0.20 12.94
CA MET A 161 19.35 -0.52 12.67
C MET A 161 20.59 0.35 12.88
N GLU A 162 20.57 1.61 12.45
CA GLU A 162 21.72 2.52 12.58
C GLU A 162 21.93 2.99 14.02
N THR A 163 20.85 3.21 14.76
CA THR A 163 20.90 3.69 16.15
C THR A 163 21.05 2.57 17.17
N GLY A 164 20.70 1.33 16.82
CA GLY A 164 20.61 0.20 17.74
C GLY A 164 19.41 0.26 18.70
N LEU A 165 18.48 1.21 18.49
CA LEU A 165 17.31 1.44 19.34
C LEU A 165 16.08 0.70 18.82
N SER A 166 15.06 0.55 19.67
CA SER A 166 13.82 -0.16 19.32
C SER A 166 13.07 0.53 18.19
N VAL A 167 12.65 -0.24 17.18
CA VAL A 167 11.82 0.24 16.07
C VAL A 167 10.43 0.75 16.51
N GLN A 168 9.98 0.35 17.71
CA GLN A 168 8.72 0.84 18.30
C GLN A 168 8.81 2.33 18.65
N ASP A 169 10.01 2.81 18.97
CA ASP A 169 10.24 4.20 19.42
C ASP A 169 10.62 5.12 18.25
N VAL A 170 10.79 4.59 17.03
CA VAL A 170 11.11 5.39 15.85
C VAL A 170 9.83 5.93 15.21
N SER A 171 9.76 7.26 15.11
CA SER A 171 8.71 7.99 14.40
C SER A 171 9.30 8.76 13.21
N CYS A 172 8.67 8.68 12.04
CA CYS A 172 9.04 9.45 10.86
C CYS A 172 7.87 9.52 9.87
N ILE A 173 8.00 10.37 8.84
CA ILE A 173 7.03 10.54 7.76
C ILE A 173 7.79 10.49 6.42
N VAL A 174 7.24 9.74 5.47
CA VAL A 174 7.66 9.73 4.07
C VAL A 174 6.47 10.14 3.20
N MET A 175 6.66 11.15 2.36
CA MET A 175 5.67 11.71 1.44
C MET A 175 6.07 11.50 -0.02
N GLY A 176 5.27 12.01 -0.97
CA GLY A 176 5.59 12.01 -2.39
C GLY A 176 5.25 10.70 -3.09
N GLY A 177 6.09 10.27 -4.02
CA GLY A 177 5.88 9.03 -4.77
C GLY A 177 6.58 7.83 -4.13
N HIS A 178 6.55 6.69 -4.81
CA HIS A 178 7.30 5.50 -4.40
C HIS A 178 8.70 5.46 -5.06
N GLY A 179 9.72 5.04 -4.30
CA GLY A 179 11.08 4.90 -4.82
C GLY A 179 11.81 6.25 -4.95
N PRO A 180 12.49 6.56 -6.08
CA PRO A 180 13.31 7.77 -6.21
C PRO A 180 12.55 9.10 -6.09
N THR A 181 11.21 9.08 -6.11
CA THR A 181 10.35 10.26 -5.99
C THR A 181 9.72 10.40 -4.60
N MET A 182 10.12 9.57 -3.63
CA MET A 182 9.70 9.77 -2.24
C MET A 182 10.42 10.96 -1.61
N VAL A 183 9.76 11.59 -0.64
CA VAL A 183 10.21 12.76 0.12
C VAL A 183 10.22 12.41 1.61
N PRO A 184 11.32 11.84 2.14
CA PRO A 184 11.45 11.56 3.57
C PRO A 184 11.66 12.86 4.36
N LEU A 185 10.76 13.16 5.31
CA LEU A 185 10.84 14.37 6.12
C LEU A 185 11.75 14.13 7.33
N THR A 186 13.06 14.13 7.10
CA THR A 186 14.08 13.82 8.12
C THR A 186 13.98 14.72 9.35
N ARG A 187 13.59 15.99 9.18
CA ARG A 187 13.36 16.96 10.27
C ARG A 187 12.26 16.52 11.25
N THR A 188 11.31 15.70 10.80
CA THR A 188 10.23 15.18 11.65
C THR A 188 10.57 13.82 12.26
N ALA A 189 11.69 13.22 11.87
CA ALA A 189 12.10 11.92 12.36
C ALA A 189 12.68 12.02 13.78
N SER A 190 12.31 11.08 14.65
CA SER A 190 12.77 11.00 16.03
C SER A 190 12.84 9.56 16.52
N VAL A 191 13.61 9.34 17.59
CA VAL A 191 13.62 8.07 18.35
C VAL A 191 13.31 8.38 19.81
N GLY A 192 12.21 7.86 20.34
CA GLY A 192 11.75 8.16 21.70
C GLY A 192 11.42 9.65 21.92
N GLY A 193 11.12 10.39 20.85
CA GLY A 193 10.91 11.84 20.88
C GLY A 193 12.19 12.69 20.73
N VAL A 194 13.38 12.08 20.73
CA VAL A 194 14.65 12.79 20.47
C VAL A 194 14.83 12.98 18.96
N PRO A 195 15.05 14.20 18.45
CA PRO A 195 15.28 14.46 17.04
C PRO A 195 16.40 13.60 16.45
N LEU A 196 16.20 13.10 15.23
CA LEU A 196 17.20 12.23 14.58
C LEU A 196 18.56 12.92 14.39
N THR A 197 18.57 14.25 14.20
CA THR A 197 19.78 15.08 14.08
C THR A 197 20.63 15.14 15.34
N ASP A 198 20.03 14.87 16.50
CA ASP A 198 20.74 14.85 17.79
C ASP A 198 21.39 13.47 18.02
N LEU A 199 20.94 12.45 17.28
CA LEU A 199 21.40 11.06 17.39
C LEU A 199 22.38 10.65 16.31
N LEU A 200 22.25 11.20 15.10
CA LEU A 200 23.03 10.84 13.91
C LEU A 200 23.56 12.07 13.20
N SER A 201 24.76 11.96 12.63
CA SER A 201 25.29 13.00 11.75
C SER A 201 24.49 13.08 10.44
N GLN A 202 24.47 14.26 9.82
CA GLN A 202 23.76 14.47 8.55
C GLN A 202 24.15 13.46 7.47
N LYS A 203 25.44 13.12 7.37
CA LYS A 203 25.96 12.11 6.43
C LYS A 203 25.31 10.73 6.62
N LYS A 204 25.06 10.31 7.87
CA LYS A 204 24.37 9.05 8.16
C LYS A 204 22.89 9.12 7.81
N ILE A 205 22.24 10.23 8.13
CA ILE A 205 20.84 10.48 7.77
C ILE A 205 20.66 10.41 6.25
N ASP A 206 21.53 11.08 5.48
CA ASP A 206 21.50 11.07 4.02
C ASP A 206 21.71 9.66 3.45
N SER A 207 22.60 8.87 4.05
CA SER A 207 22.83 7.47 3.67
C SER A 207 21.59 6.60 3.93
N ILE A 208 20.90 6.82 5.05
CA ILE A 208 19.64 6.12 5.34
C ILE A 208 18.58 6.50 4.29
N VAL A 209 18.39 7.80 4.04
CA VAL A 209 17.42 8.30 3.04
C VAL A 209 17.66 7.66 1.67
N LYS A 210 18.92 7.63 1.21
CA LYS A 210 19.29 6.97 -0.04
C LYS A 210 18.93 5.48 -0.03
N ARG A 211 19.22 4.77 1.07
CA ARG A 211 18.88 3.35 1.18
C ARG A 211 17.37 3.10 1.15
N VAL A 212 16.56 3.97 1.78
CA VAL A 212 15.09 3.87 1.69
C VAL A 212 14.61 3.99 0.24
N GLN A 213 15.14 4.96 -0.50
CA GLN A 213 14.82 5.17 -1.93
C GLN A 213 15.19 3.95 -2.79
N GLU A 214 16.27 3.23 -2.43
CA GLU A 214 16.77 2.06 -3.14
C GLU A 214 16.27 0.72 -2.58
N ALA A 215 15.52 0.71 -1.47
CA ALA A 215 15.19 -0.51 -0.71
C ALA A 215 14.40 -1.56 -1.51
N GLY A 216 13.53 -1.11 -2.42
CA GLY A 216 12.84 -2.02 -3.35
C GLY A 216 13.82 -2.74 -4.28
N THR A 217 14.76 -1.98 -4.86
CA THR A 217 15.82 -2.48 -5.73
C THR A 217 16.79 -3.38 -4.98
N GLU A 218 17.13 -3.04 -3.73
CA GLU A 218 17.95 -3.85 -2.83
C GLU A 218 17.34 -5.25 -2.68
N LEU A 219 16.05 -5.35 -2.36
CA LEU A 219 15.36 -6.63 -2.19
C LEU A 219 15.22 -7.41 -3.50
N VAL A 220 14.94 -6.75 -4.63
CA VAL A 220 14.89 -7.42 -5.94
C VAL A 220 16.23 -8.07 -6.28
N LYS A 221 17.35 -7.38 -6.00
CA LYS A 221 18.70 -7.92 -6.21
C LYS A 221 18.98 -9.11 -5.29
N LEU A 222 18.61 -9.01 -4.00
CA LEU A 222 18.83 -10.07 -3.01
C LEU A 222 18.01 -11.34 -3.31
N TYR A 223 16.76 -11.20 -3.74
CA TYR A 223 15.93 -12.36 -4.11
C TYR A 223 16.33 -12.98 -5.44
N GLY A 224 16.99 -12.23 -6.34
CA GLY A 224 17.32 -12.62 -7.71
C GLY A 224 16.11 -12.72 -8.65
N LYS A 225 14.94 -13.12 -8.14
CA LYS A 225 13.65 -13.16 -8.83
C LYS A 225 12.52 -12.77 -7.89
N GLY A 226 11.64 -11.89 -8.36
CA GLY A 226 10.49 -11.40 -7.59
C GLY A 226 10.78 -10.06 -6.92
N SER A 227 10.01 -9.73 -5.90
CA SER A 227 10.09 -8.46 -5.17
C SER A 227 9.71 -8.67 -3.70
N ALA A 228 9.78 -7.63 -2.88
CA ALA A 228 9.37 -7.70 -1.48
C ALA A 228 7.92 -8.18 -1.31
N PHE A 229 7.65 -9.01 -0.31
CA PHE A 229 6.30 -9.52 -0.05
C PHE A 229 5.86 -9.48 1.42
N PHE A 230 6.78 -9.64 2.38
CA PHE A 230 6.44 -9.54 3.81
C PHE A 230 6.11 -8.11 4.24
N SER A 231 7.01 -7.15 4.00
CA SER A 231 6.80 -5.76 4.41
C SER A 231 5.63 -5.08 3.69
N PRO A 232 5.37 -5.31 2.38
CA PRO A 232 4.13 -4.84 1.76
C PRO A 232 2.87 -5.44 2.40
N ALA A 233 2.84 -6.75 2.69
CA ALA A 233 1.68 -7.38 3.31
C ALA A 233 1.41 -6.82 4.72
N ALA A 234 2.45 -6.56 5.51
CA ALA A 234 2.33 -5.91 6.82
C ALA A 234 1.80 -4.48 6.70
N ALA A 235 2.28 -3.70 5.73
CA ALA A 235 1.81 -2.33 5.47
C ALA A 235 0.32 -2.29 5.06
N ILE A 236 -0.11 -3.21 4.20
CA ILE A 236 -1.53 -3.33 3.82
C ILE A 236 -2.36 -3.72 5.04
N THR A 237 -1.92 -4.70 5.83
CA THR A 237 -2.62 -5.14 7.05
C THR A 237 -2.84 -3.97 8.00
N GLU A 238 -1.85 -3.09 8.18
CA GLU A 238 -1.98 -1.90 9.03
C GLU A 238 -3.13 -0.99 8.57
N MET A 239 -3.27 -0.77 7.26
CA MET A 239 -4.36 0.03 6.68
C MET A 239 -5.72 -0.66 6.84
N ILE A 240 -5.79 -1.98 6.60
CA ILE A 240 -7.00 -2.79 6.81
C ILE A 240 -7.46 -2.69 8.26
N GLU A 241 -6.54 -2.91 9.20
CA GLU A 241 -6.84 -2.89 10.63
C GLU A 241 -7.25 -1.47 11.09
N ALA A 242 -6.64 -0.42 10.55
CA ALA A 242 -7.01 0.96 10.85
C ALA A 242 -8.45 1.27 10.42
N TYR A 243 -8.84 0.83 9.22
CA TYR A 243 -10.20 0.99 8.71
C TYR A 243 -11.22 0.17 9.51
N LEU A 244 -11.00 -1.15 9.64
CA LEU A 244 -11.98 -2.07 10.24
C LEU A 244 -12.22 -1.81 11.73
N LYS A 245 -11.20 -1.30 12.45
CA LYS A 245 -11.28 -1.00 13.89
C LYS A 245 -11.39 0.50 14.18
N ASP A 246 -11.64 1.32 13.16
CA ASP A 246 -11.76 2.78 13.26
C ASP A 246 -10.65 3.46 14.09
N LYS A 247 -9.40 3.05 13.86
CA LYS A 247 -8.28 3.45 14.74
C LYS A 247 -7.82 4.90 14.55
N LYS A 248 -8.33 5.62 13.54
CA LYS A 248 -7.90 6.98 13.16
C LYS A 248 -6.37 7.10 13.03
N ARG A 249 -5.72 6.08 12.44
CA ARG A 249 -4.25 6.04 12.33
C ARG A 249 -3.77 7.05 11.31
N VAL A 250 -2.70 7.77 11.63
CA VAL A 250 -1.93 8.54 10.64
C VAL A 250 -1.01 7.59 9.90
N ILE A 251 -1.31 7.31 8.64
CA ILE A 251 -0.57 6.38 7.78
C ILE A 251 -0.24 7.10 6.47
N PRO A 252 1.05 7.30 6.14
CA PRO A 252 1.43 7.84 4.85
C PRO A 252 0.88 6.96 3.72
N SER A 253 0.06 7.54 2.86
CA SER A 253 -0.71 6.78 1.87
C SER A 253 -0.87 7.59 0.59
N ALA A 254 -0.98 6.93 -0.56
CA ALA A 254 -1.36 7.63 -1.78
C ALA A 254 -2.86 7.96 -1.68
N ALA A 255 -3.17 9.21 -1.35
CA ALA A 255 -4.54 9.70 -1.12
C ALA A 255 -4.88 10.83 -2.08
N TYR A 256 -6.17 10.96 -2.41
CA TYR A 256 -6.65 11.94 -3.38
C TYR A 256 -6.71 13.35 -2.79
N CYS A 257 -5.83 14.23 -3.27
CA CYS A 257 -5.78 15.62 -2.82
C CYS A 257 -6.78 16.48 -3.61
N THR A 258 -7.45 17.38 -2.90
CA THR A 258 -8.43 18.36 -3.40
C THR A 258 -8.08 19.80 -3.01
N GLY A 259 -6.80 20.07 -2.77
CA GLY A 259 -6.28 21.36 -2.34
C GLY A 259 -5.09 21.23 -1.39
N GLU A 260 -4.95 20.09 -0.70
CA GLU A 260 -3.87 19.82 0.24
C GLU A 260 -2.51 19.92 -0.45
N TYR A 261 -1.56 20.63 0.18
CA TYR A 261 -0.25 20.94 -0.39
C TYR A 261 -0.28 21.68 -1.74
N GLY A 262 -1.40 22.33 -2.07
CA GLY A 262 -1.63 22.94 -3.39
C GLY A 262 -1.92 21.93 -4.50
N ILE A 263 -2.19 20.67 -4.15
CA ILE A 263 -2.41 19.57 -5.09
C ILE A 263 -3.92 19.33 -5.22
N ASN A 264 -4.43 19.38 -6.44
CA ASN A 264 -5.84 19.15 -6.71
C ASN A 264 -6.00 18.13 -7.85
N GLY A 265 -6.71 17.04 -7.58
CA GLY A 265 -7.13 16.08 -8.58
C GLY A 265 -6.27 14.83 -8.72
N TYR A 266 -5.29 14.62 -7.84
CA TYR A 266 -4.30 13.54 -7.96
C TYR A 266 -4.14 12.75 -6.67
N PHE A 267 -3.81 11.46 -6.82
CA PHE A 267 -3.32 10.62 -5.73
C PHE A 267 -1.82 10.83 -5.58
N ILE A 268 -1.37 11.07 -4.35
CA ILE A 268 0.05 11.20 -4.01
C ILE A 268 0.27 10.83 -2.55
N GLY A 269 1.47 10.37 -2.19
CA GLY A 269 1.85 10.02 -0.82
C GLY A 269 1.78 11.21 0.12
N VAL A 270 0.82 11.17 1.04
CA VAL A 270 0.57 12.20 2.07
C VAL A 270 0.23 11.53 3.41
N PRO A 271 0.44 12.19 4.55
CA PRO A 271 0.03 11.64 5.85
C PRO A 271 -1.51 11.67 5.97
N ALA A 272 -2.14 10.52 5.73
CA ALA A 272 -3.58 10.36 5.76
C ALA A 272 -4.05 9.78 7.10
N ILE A 273 -5.15 10.30 7.64
CA ILE A 273 -5.88 9.69 8.75
C ILE A 273 -6.82 8.63 8.18
N ILE A 274 -6.55 7.36 8.50
CA ILE A 274 -7.39 6.22 8.12
C ILE A 274 -8.23 5.77 9.32
N GLY A 275 -9.54 5.81 9.14
CA GLY A 275 -10.56 5.35 10.10
C GLY A 275 -11.67 4.58 9.40
N GLY A 276 -12.79 4.36 10.09
CA GLY A 276 -13.94 3.60 9.62
C GLY A 276 -14.66 4.24 8.44
N ASN A 277 -14.40 5.51 8.13
CA ASN A 277 -14.87 6.18 6.91
C ASN A 277 -13.80 6.22 5.79
N GLY A 278 -12.77 5.38 5.87
CA GLY A 278 -11.66 5.37 4.91
C GLY A 278 -10.64 6.46 5.22
N VAL A 279 -10.18 7.18 4.19
CA VAL A 279 -9.31 8.36 4.34
C VAL A 279 -10.13 9.56 4.80
N GLU A 280 -10.09 9.86 6.10
CA GLU A 280 -10.96 10.86 6.73
C GLU A 280 -10.40 12.28 6.62
N LYS A 281 -9.08 12.41 6.64
CA LYS A 281 -8.37 13.69 6.56
C LYS A 281 -6.94 13.48 6.08
N ILE A 282 -6.44 14.43 5.28
CA ILE A 282 -5.01 14.56 5.01
C ILE A 282 -4.45 15.61 5.97
N LEU A 283 -3.36 15.29 6.65
CA LEU A 283 -2.67 16.23 7.53
C LEU A 283 -1.69 17.06 6.70
N GLU A 284 -1.74 18.37 6.84
CA GLU A 284 -0.75 19.26 6.21
C GLU A 284 0.31 19.64 7.22
N VAL A 285 1.56 19.33 6.90
CA VAL A 285 2.74 19.75 7.68
C VAL A 285 3.48 20.84 6.93
N ASN A 286 4.10 21.76 7.65
CA ASN A 286 4.93 22.79 7.04
C ASN A 286 6.18 22.15 6.41
N LEU A 287 6.28 22.27 5.08
CA LEU A 287 7.42 21.82 4.30
C LEU A 287 8.47 22.93 4.20
N THR A 288 9.75 22.56 4.22
CA THR A 288 10.82 23.48 3.80
C THR A 288 10.72 23.76 2.30
N LYS A 289 11.47 24.76 1.82
CA LYS A 289 11.50 25.07 0.38
C LYS A 289 12.01 23.88 -0.45
N GLU A 290 12.97 23.14 0.09
CA GLU A 290 13.54 21.95 -0.54
C GLU A 290 12.54 20.80 -0.57
N GLU A 291 11.85 20.53 0.56
CA GLU A 291 10.82 19.50 0.65
C GLU A 291 9.64 19.81 -0.29
N GLN A 292 9.21 21.07 -0.36
CA GLN A 292 8.18 21.55 -1.27
C GLN A 292 8.59 21.35 -2.74
N ALA A 293 9.83 21.72 -3.11
CA ALA A 293 10.33 21.54 -4.47
C ALA A 293 10.41 20.05 -4.88
N GLN A 294 10.80 19.16 -3.95
CA GLN A 294 10.80 17.72 -4.20
C GLN A 294 9.38 17.16 -4.37
N LEU A 295 8.43 17.63 -3.56
CA LEU A 295 7.03 17.25 -3.69
C LEU A 295 6.46 17.72 -5.04
N GLU A 296 6.69 18.97 -5.43
CA GLU A 296 6.27 19.51 -6.74
C GLU A 296 6.84 18.73 -7.92
N ALA A 297 8.14 18.38 -7.88
CA ALA A 297 8.76 17.53 -8.89
C ALA A 297 8.09 16.15 -8.98
N THR A 298 7.65 15.61 -7.84
CA THR A 298 6.88 14.35 -7.78
C THR A 298 5.49 14.53 -8.37
N VAL A 299 4.78 15.61 -8.03
CA VAL A 299 3.46 15.91 -8.59
C VAL A 299 3.52 15.97 -10.11
N ASN A 300 4.54 16.61 -10.69
CA ASN A 300 4.70 16.69 -12.14
C ASN A 300 4.85 15.29 -12.77
N LYS A 301 5.68 14.42 -12.18
CA LYS A 301 5.82 13.03 -12.66
C LYS A 301 4.51 12.23 -12.53
N VAL A 302 3.74 12.46 -11.47
CA VAL A 302 2.42 11.84 -11.29
C VAL A 302 1.46 12.33 -12.38
N LYS A 303 1.44 13.62 -12.69
CA LYS A 303 0.64 14.19 -13.79
C LYS A 303 0.96 13.54 -15.12
N ASP A 304 2.24 13.40 -15.45
CA ASP A 304 2.69 12.74 -16.68
C ASP A 304 2.20 11.28 -16.73
N THR A 305 2.43 10.52 -15.66
CA THR A 305 2.05 9.10 -15.62
C THR A 305 0.52 8.92 -15.64
N VAL A 306 -0.22 9.83 -15.02
CA VAL A 306 -1.69 9.84 -15.07
C VAL A 306 -2.17 10.18 -16.48
N PHE A 307 -1.58 11.16 -17.14
CA PHE A 307 -1.89 11.49 -18.54
C PHE A 307 -1.65 10.29 -19.47
N GLU A 308 -0.56 9.55 -19.27
CA GLU A 308 -0.25 8.31 -20.01
C GLU A 308 -1.29 7.19 -19.82
N THR A 309 -2.13 7.25 -18.77
CA THR A 309 -3.22 6.26 -18.60
C THR A 309 -4.35 6.45 -19.61
N GLY A 310 -4.51 7.65 -20.18
CA GLY A 310 -5.61 8.00 -21.06
C GLY A 310 -6.98 8.18 -20.38
N LEU A 311 -7.01 8.36 -19.05
CA LEU A 311 -8.22 8.48 -18.20
C LEU A 311 -8.42 9.85 -17.55
#